data_AF-A0A5J4P7R7-F1
#
_entry.id   AF-A0A5J4P7R7-F1
#
_cell.length_a   1.000
_cell.length_b   1.000
_cell.length_c   1.000
_cell.angle_alpha   90.00
_cell.angle_beta   90.00
_cell.angle_gamma   90.00
#
_symmetry.space_group_name_H-M   'P 1'
#
loop_
_entity.id
_entity.type
_entity.pdbx_description
1 polymer ?
#
loop_
_entity_poly.entity_id
_entity_poly.type
_entity_poly.pdbx_seq_one_letter_code
_entity_poly.pdbx_strand_id
1 'polypeptide(L)'
;REKMYDFEDILNGAGVLEIMQDGYGFLRSSDYNYLSSPDDIYVSQSQIKLFGLKTGDVVEGVIRPPKEGEKYFPLVKVFKINGRDAAFVRDRVPFDHLTPLFPDKKFKLCKDDSSNCLSVRVVDLFSPIGKGQRGLIVAQPKTGKTILMKEIANAIAANNPEAYMIMLLIDERPEEVTDMARSVNAEVIASTFDEP
;
A
#
# COMPACT_ATOMS: atom_id res chain seq x y z
N ARG A 1 26.00 -39.48 -2.05
CA ARG A 1 25.05 -38.55 -1.40
C ARG A 1 24.47 -37.69 -2.50
N GLU A 2 23.25 -38.01 -2.94
CA GLU A 2 22.54 -37.21 -3.94
C GLU A 2 22.42 -35.77 -3.42
N LYS A 3 22.68 -34.79 -4.29
CA LYS A 3 22.41 -33.39 -3.98
C LYS A 3 20.90 -33.25 -3.80
N MET A 4 20.50 -33.14 -2.53
CA MET A 4 19.17 -32.71 -2.11
C MET A 4 18.88 -31.41 -2.87
N TYR A 5 17.77 -31.38 -3.61
CA TYR A 5 17.33 -30.29 -4.48
C TYR A 5 17.76 -28.90 -3.96
N ASP A 6 18.54 -28.19 -4.76
CA ASP A 6 19.02 -26.84 -4.46
C ASP A 6 17.93 -25.85 -4.88
N PHE A 7 17.15 -25.37 -3.91
CA PHE A 7 16.12 -24.35 -4.11
C PHE A 7 16.64 -22.92 -3.80
N GLU A 8 17.95 -22.74 -3.66
CA GLU A 8 18.55 -21.41 -3.56
C GLU A 8 18.14 -20.59 -4.81
N ASP A 9 17.61 -19.38 -4.59
CA ASP A 9 17.07 -18.45 -5.60
C ASP A 9 15.67 -18.74 -6.21
N ILE A 10 14.90 -19.70 -5.69
CA ILE A 10 13.53 -19.96 -6.21
C ILE A 10 12.45 -19.12 -5.51
N LEU A 11 12.63 -18.83 -4.22
CA LEU A 11 11.61 -18.15 -3.43
C LEU A 11 11.78 -16.63 -3.52
N ASN A 12 10.74 -15.96 -3.98
CA ASN A 12 10.65 -14.51 -3.98
C ASN A 12 9.67 -14.07 -2.89
N GLY A 13 10.01 -12.99 -2.21
CA GLY A 13 9.18 -12.34 -1.21
C GLY A 13 9.04 -10.85 -1.50
N ALA A 14 7.91 -10.29 -1.10
CA ALA A 14 7.64 -8.87 -1.16
C ALA A 14 6.89 -8.41 0.08
N GLY A 15 7.08 -7.17 0.48
CA GLY A 15 6.31 -6.56 1.56
C GLY A 15 6.78 -5.14 1.87
N VAL A 16 6.07 -4.48 2.78
CA VAL A 16 6.39 -3.13 3.25
C VAL A 16 7.31 -3.22 4.45
N LEU A 17 8.47 -2.57 4.37
CA LEU A 17 9.46 -2.58 5.42
C LEU A 17 8.98 -1.82 6.67
N GLU A 18 9.06 -2.48 7.81
CA GLU A 18 9.00 -1.87 9.13
C GLU A 18 10.35 -2.04 9.83
N ILE A 19 11.00 -0.93 10.18
CA ILE A 19 12.29 -0.94 10.90
C ILE A 19 12.02 -0.87 12.40
N MET A 20 12.54 -1.86 13.13
CA MET A 20 12.46 -1.95 14.59
C MET A 20 13.45 -1.00 15.26
N GLN A 21 13.27 -0.74 16.56
CA GLN A 21 14.15 0.16 17.34
C GLN A 21 15.63 -0.26 17.32
N ASP A 22 15.90 -1.57 17.28
CA ASP A 22 17.26 -2.13 17.22
C ASP A 22 17.88 -2.04 15.80
N GLY A 23 17.13 -1.53 14.82
CA GLY A 23 17.59 -1.22 13.47
C GLY A 23 17.59 -2.38 12.47
N TYR A 24 17.17 -3.58 12.86
CA TYR A 24 16.71 -4.59 11.91
C TYR A 24 15.24 -4.30 11.53
N GLY A 25 14.70 -5.00 10.52
CA GLY A 25 13.31 -4.80 10.13
C GLY A 25 12.61 -6.06 9.62
N PHE A 26 11.32 -5.92 9.37
CA PHE A 26 10.47 -6.95 8.78
C PHE A 26 9.73 -6.41 7.58
N LEU A 27 9.60 -7.19 6.51
CA LEU A 27 8.66 -6.89 5.43
C LEU A 27 7.30 -7.45 5.84
N ARG A 28 6.34 -6.55 6.07
CA ARG A 28 4.95 -6.87 6.41
C ARG A 28 4.14 -7.07 5.13
N SER A 29 3.22 -8.04 5.16
CA SER A 29 2.33 -8.33 4.03
C SER A 29 1.03 -7.52 4.11
N SER A 30 0.55 -7.07 2.94
CA SER A 30 -0.78 -6.47 2.78
C SER A 30 -1.90 -7.46 3.11
N ASP A 31 -1.69 -8.76 2.90
CA ASP A 31 -2.69 -9.82 3.16
C ASP A 31 -3.02 -9.95 4.65
N TYR A 32 -2.12 -9.47 5.51
CA TYR A 32 -2.28 -9.43 6.97
C TYR A 32 -2.48 -8.00 7.50
N ASN A 33 -2.98 -7.08 6.67
CA ASN A 33 -3.17 -5.66 7.02
C ASN A 33 -1.92 -4.99 7.60
N TYR A 34 -0.73 -5.42 7.17
CA TYR A 34 0.56 -4.97 7.69
C TYR A 34 0.82 -5.26 9.18
N LEU A 35 0.03 -6.16 9.77
CA LEU A 35 0.26 -6.67 11.12
C LEU A 35 1.40 -7.70 11.14
N SER A 36 1.87 -7.98 12.34
CA SER A 36 2.92 -9.00 12.53
C SER A 36 2.41 -10.40 12.18
N SER A 37 3.11 -11.06 11.28
CA SER A 37 2.81 -12.41 10.82
C SER A 37 4.01 -13.35 11.02
N PRO A 38 3.81 -14.66 11.25
CA PRO A 38 4.88 -15.65 11.19
C PRO A 38 5.61 -15.67 9.82
N ASP A 39 4.93 -15.23 8.76
CA ASP A 39 5.46 -15.22 7.39
C ASP A 39 6.25 -13.95 7.05
N ASP A 40 6.46 -13.07 8.03
CA ASP A 40 7.23 -11.84 7.83
C ASP A 40 8.68 -12.11 7.43
N ILE A 41 9.19 -11.27 6.53
CA ILE A 41 10.54 -11.43 5.99
C ILE A 41 11.51 -10.57 6.80
N TYR A 42 12.46 -11.21 7.47
CA TYR A 42 13.52 -10.55 8.21
C TYR A 42 14.48 -9.82 7.27
N VAL A 43 14.76 -8.55 7.59
CA VAL A 43 15.72 -7.69 6.90
C VAL A 43 16.80 -7.26 7.89
N SER A 44 18.04 -7.58 7.57
CA SER A 44 19.18 -7.24 8.43
C SER A 44 19.48 -5.73 8.43
N GLN A 45 20.04 -5.23 9.54
CA GLN A 45 20.49 -3.84 9.64
C GLN A 45 21.50 -3.48 8.53
N SER A 46 22.36 -4.42 8.13
CA SER A 46 23.33 -4.24 7.04
C SER A 46 22.65 -3.99 5.70
N GLN A 47 21.58 -4.73 5.38
CA GLN A 47 20.81 -4.52 4.14
C GLN A 47 20.08 -3.17 4.16
N ILE A 48 19.46 -2.81 5.29
CA ILE A 48 18.80 -1.51 5.48
C ILE A 48 19.77 -0.36 5.20
N LYS A 49 20.97 -0.41 5.80
CA LYS A 49 22.01 0.61 5.59
C LYS A 49 22.55 0.62 4.16
N LEU A 50 22.80 -0.56 3.57
CA LEU A 50 23.38 -0.69 2.24
C LEU A 50 22.48 -0.12 1.13
N PHE A 51 21.16 -0.26 1.26
CA PHE A 51 20.18 0.21 0.30
C PHE A 51 19.51 1.54 0.69
N GLY A 52 19.83 2.10 1.87
CA GLY A 52 19.21 3.32 2.37
C GLY A 52 17.70 3.17 2.57
N LEU A 53 17.27 1.99 3.01
CA LEU A 53 15.86 1.66 3.22
C LEU A 53 15.29 2.47 4.38
N LYS A 54 14.01 2.79 4.28
CA LYS A 54 13.23 3.46 5.32
C LYS A 54 11.94 2.67 5.56
N THR A 55 11.38 2.82 6.77
CA THR A 55 10.03 2.30 7.06
C THR A 55 9.04 2.83 6.02
N GLY A 56 8.22 1.93 5.47
CA GLY A 56 7.27 2.21 4.39
C GLY A 56 7.78 1.84 2.98
N ASP A 57 9.06 1.48 2.81
CA ASP A 57 9.55 1.00 1.51
C ASP A 57 8.97 -0.37 1.16
N VAL A 58 8.37 -0.48 -0.03
CA VAL A 58 8.01 -1.77 -0.62
C VAL A 58 9.27 -2.41 -1.16
N VAL A 59 9.66 -3.56 -0.62
CA VAL A 59 10.87 -4.28 -1.03
C VAL A 59 10.47 -5.60 -1.66
N GLU A 60 11.00 -5.89 -2.84
CA GLU A 60 10.86 -7.17 -3.54
C GLU A 60 12.24 -7.82 -3.65
N GLY A 61 12.34 -9.12 -3.38
CA GLY A 61 13.62 -9.81 -3.38
C GLY A 61 13.55 -11.33 -3.22
N VAL A 62 14.71 -11.96 -3.30
CA VAL A 62 14.89 -13.38 -3.01
C VAL A 62 14.86 -13.58 -1.51
N ILE A 63 14.07 -14.55 -1.06
CA ILE A 63 14.05 -15.04 0.32
C ILE A 63 14.52 -16.48 0.36
N ARG A 64 14.87 -16.97 1.55
CA ARG A 64 15.12 -18.39 1.78
C ARG A 64 14.32 -18.89 2.97
N PRO A 65 14.04 -20.20 3.07
CA PRO A 65 13.42 -20.77 4.25
C PRO A 65 14.28 -20.53 5.50
N PRO A 66 13.65 -20.35 6.68
CA PRO A 66 14.38 -20.30 7.95
C PRO A 66 15.15 -21.60 8.19
N LYS A 67 16.40 -21.48 8.62
CA LYS A 67 17.22 -22.61 9.09
C LYS A 67 16.89 -22.95 10.54
N GLU A 68 17.42 -24.05 11.03
CA GLU A 68 17.24 -24.47 12.43
C GLU A 68 17.69 -23.35 13.39
N GLY A 69 16.75 -22.86 14.22
CA GLY A 69 16.95 -21.72 15.12
C GLY A 69 16.51 -20.35 14.58
N GLU A 70 16.14 -20.24 13.31
CA GLU A 70 15.54 -19.02 12.74
C GLU A 70 14.00 -19.10 12.80
N LYS A 71 13.36 -18.00 13.20
CA LYS A 71 11.88 -17.92 13.29
C LYS A 71 11.21 -17.39 12.02
N TYR A 72 11.92 -16.56 11.25
CA TYR A 72 11.39 -15.79 10.12
C TYR A 72 12.19 -16.06 8.85
N PHE A 73 11.60 -15.78 7.68
CA PHE A 73 12.27 -15.90 6.39
C PHE A 73 13.28 -14.76 6.22
N PRO A 74 14.59 -15.00 6.07
CA PRO A 74 15.53 -13.90 5.82
C PRO A 74 15.55 -13.49 4.34
N LEU A 75 15.62 -12.19 4.12
CA LEU A 75 15.88 -11.61 2.80
C LEU A 75 17.33 -11.89 2.39
N VAL A 76 17.53 -12.46 1.20
CA VAL A 76 18.85 -12.77 0.64
C VAL A 76 19.31 -11.64 -0.28
N LYS A 77 18.46 -11.24 -1.23
CA LYS A 77 18.82 -10.28 -2.28
C LYS A 77 17.64 -9.38 -2.60
N VAL A 78 17.88 -8.07 -2.72
CA VAL A 78 16.88 -7.10 -3.16
C VAL A 78 16.88 -6.99 -4.68
N PHE A 79 15.71 -7.04 -5.30
CA PHE A 79 15.50 -6.78 -6.72
C PHE A 79 15.00 -5.35 -6.95
N LYS A 80 13.90 -4.99 -6.30
CA LYS A 80 13.23 -3.70 -6.47
C LYS A 80 12.89 -3.08 -5.12
N ILE A 81 12.85 -1.76 -5.13
CA ILE A 81 12.39 -0.94 -4.01
C ILE A 81 11.40 0.08 -4.58
N ASN A 82 10.16 0.07 -4.08
CA ASN A 82 9.04 0.89 -4.56
C ASN A 82 8.84 0.79 -6.09
N GLY A 83 8.93 -0.44 -6.63
CA GLY A 83 8.80 -0.72 -8.06
C GLY A 83 9.97 -0.25 -8.94
N ARG A 84 11.06 0.27 -8.35
CA ARG A 84 12.26 0.76 -9.06
C ARG A 84 13.50 -0.02 -8.68
N ASP A 85 14.55 0.10 -9.50
CA ASP A 85 15.85 -0.48 -9.19
C ASP A 85 16.45 0.17 -7.93
N ALA A 86 17.15 -0.65 -7.14
CA ALA A 86 17.71 -0.20 -5.87
C ALA A 86 18.72 0.96 -5.99
N ALA A 87 19.36 1.10 -7.15
CA ALA A 87 20.26 2.22 -7.43
C ALA A 87 19.54 3.57 -7.43
N PHE A 88 18.29 3.62 -7.90
CA PHE A 88 17.50 4.86 -7.96
C PHE A 88 17.10 5.38 -6.57
N VAL A 89 16.94 4.47 -5.60
CA VAL A 89 16.45 4.81 -4.26
C VAL A 89 17.50 5.50 -3.40
N ARG A 90 18.79 5.31 -3.69
CA ARG A 90 19.89 5.92 -2.92
C ARG A 90 19.88 7.46 -3.00
N ASP A 91 19.57 8.00 -4.17
CA ASP A 91 19.60 9.45 -4.43
C ASP A 91 18.23 10.12 -4.25
N ARG A 92 17.26 9.43 -3.63
CA ARG A 92 15.92 9.98 -3.43
C ARG A 92 15.92 11.16 -2.47
N VAL A 93 15.13 12.18 -2.80
CA VAL A 93 14.83 13.27 -1.86
C VAL A 93 13.83 12.76 -0.82
N PRO A 94 14.09 12.90 0.49
CA PRO A 94 13.11 12.59 1.53
C PRO A 94 11.81 13.37 1.32
N PHE A 95 10.66 12.74 1.64
CA PHE A 95 9.35 13.36 1.46
C PHE A 95 9.24 14.73 2.18
N ASP A 96 9.77 14.84 3.40
CA ASP A 96 9.74 16.06 4.21
C ASP A 96 10.52 17.24 3.60
N HIS A 97 11.41 16.97 2.63
CA HIS A 97 12.19 17.99 1.94
C HIS A 97 11.56 18.41 0.60
N LEU A 98 10.45 17.79 0.19
CA LEU A 98 9.72 18.20 -1.00
C LEU A 98 9.02 19.54 -0.75
N THR A 99 9.00 20.40 -1.77
CA THR A 99 8.26 21.67 -1.68
C THR A 99 6.77 21.41 -1.83
N PRO A 100 5.94 21.75 -0.83
CA PRO A 100 4.49 21.59 -0.94
C PRO A 100 3.93 22.59 -1.94
N LEU A 101 3.09 22.11 -2.86
CA LEU A 101 2.39 22.91 -3.86
C LEU A 101 0.90 22.64 -3.80
N PHE A 102 0.09 23.60 -4.23
CA PHE A 102 -1.32 23.37 -4.46
C PHE A 102 -1.52 22.39 -5.63
N PRO A 103 -2.61 21.59 -5.62
CA PRO A 103 -2.93 20.70 -6.73
C PRO A 103 -3.09 21.48 -8.03
N ASP A 104 -2.31 21.11 -9.05
CA ASP A 104 -2.34 21.69 -10.39
C ASP A 104 -3.03 20.76 -11.41
N LYS A 105 -3.16 19.48 -11.06
CA LYS A 105 -3.78 18.43 -11.87
C LYS A 105 -5.02 17.88 -11.20
N LYS A 106 -6.15 17.92 -11.90
CA LYS A 106 -7.44 17.38 -11.45
C LYS A 106 -7.49 15.86 -11.68
N PHE A 107 -8.06 15.10 -10.75
CA PHE A 107 -8.51 13.74 -11.02
C PHE A 107 -9.78 13.79 -11.88
N LYS A 108 -9.75 13.22 -13.08
CA LYS A 108 -10.95 13.12 -13.92
C LYS A 108 -11.87 12.07 -13.32
N LEU A 109 -13.00 12.47 -12.73
CA LEU A 109 -13.95 11.52 -12.15
C LEU A 109 -15.04 11.08 -13.14
N CYS A 110 -15.39 11.93 -14.11
CA CYS A 110 -16.40 11.62 -15.12
C CYS A 110 -15.77 11.28 -16.47
N LYS A 111 -16.20 10.18 -17.09
CA LYS A 111 -16.05 9.92 -18.54
C LYS A 111 -17.13 10.68 -19.33
N ASP A 112 -16.83 10.89 -20.60
CA ASP A 112 -17.70 11.57 -21.57
C ASP A 112 -18.94 10.75 -21.95
N ASP A 113 -18.95 9.45 -21.61
CA ASP A 113 -20.11 8.58 -21.80
C ASP A 113 -20.98 8.50 -20.54
N SER A 114 -22.28 8.46 -20.78
CA SER A 114 -23.44 8.67 -19.90
C SER A 114 -23.57 7.74 -18.67
N SER A 115 -22.59 6.87 -18.40
CA SER A 115 -22.64 5.84 -17.36
C SER A 115 -22.12 6.26 -15.99
N ASN A 116 -21.71 7.53 -15.79
CA ASN A 116 -21.19 7.98 -14.50
C ASN A 116 -22.31 8.41 -13.54
N CYS A 117 -22.24 7.90 -12.31
CA CYS A 117 -23.16 8.23 -11.23
C CYS A 117 -23.29 9.75 -11.03
N LEU A 118 -24.53 10.22 -10.83
CA LEU A 118 -24.84 11.64 -10.65
C LEU A 118 -24.05 12.28 -9.49
N SER A 119 -23.82 11.52 -8.42
CA SER A 119 -22.99 11.87 -7.26
C SER A 119 -21.59 12.35 -7.66
N VAL A 120 -20.88 11.56 -8.46
CA VAL A 120 -19.51 11.84 -8.88
C VAL A 120 -19.46 13.08 -9.78
N ARG A 121 -20.48 13.29 -10.62
CA ARG A 121 -20.62 14.51 -11.43
C ARG A 121 -20.80 15.76 -10.57
N VAL A 122 -21.60 15.66 -9.51
CA VAL A 122 -21.79 16.76 -8.55
C VAL A 122 -20.47 17.07 -7.84
N VAL A 123 -19.72 16.06 -7.41
CA VAL A 123 -18.38 16.25 -6.83
C VAL A 123 -17.45 16.93 -7.84
N ASP A 124 -17.41 16.46 -9.08
CA ASP A 124 -16.50 16.98 -10.10
C ASP A 124 -16.77 18.46 -10.47
N LEU A 125 -18.02 18.90 -10.34
CA LEU A 125 -18.48 20.27 -10.62
C LEU A 125 -18.30 21.22 -9.43
N PHE A 126 -18.72 20.80 -8.24
CA PHE A 126 -18.79 21.68 -7.06
C PHE A 126 -17.57 21.59 -6.15
N SER A 127 -16.92 20.42 -6.09
CA SER A 127 -15.81 20.12 -5.19
C SER A 127 -14.73 19.30 -5.91
N PRO A 128 -14.10 19.85 -6.97
CA PRO A 128 -13.13 19.10 -7.79
C PRO A 128 -11.95 18.61 -6.94
N ILE A 129 -11.53 17.36 -7.18
CA ILE A 129 -10.44 16.71 -6.44
C ILE A 129 -9.16 16.76 -7.29
N GLY A 130 -8.09 17.34 -6.75
CA GLY A 130 -6.77 17.40 -7.39
C GLY A 130 -5.76 16.38 -6.85
N LYS A 131 -4.68 16.16 -7.60
CA LYS A 131 -3.51 15.37 -7.15
C LYS A 131 -2.78 16.15 -6.05
N GLY A 132 -2.79 15.61 -4.83
CA GLY A 132 -2.32 16.30 -3.62
C GLY A 132 -3.43 17.01 -2.84
N GLN A 133 -4.70 16.82 -3.22
CA GLN A 133 -5.83 17.41 -2.51
C GLN A 133 -5.96 16.81 -1.10
N ARG A 134 -6.21 17.68 -0.13
CA ARG A 134 -6.66 17.31 1.21
C ARG A 134 -8.15 17.65 1.30
N GLY A 135 -8.98 16.62 1.45
CA GLY A 135 -10.43 16.74 1.46
C GLY A 135 -11.05 16.11 2.70
N LEU A 136 -12.24 16.57 3.05
CA LEU A 136 -13.07 15.99 4.11
C LEU A 136 -14.49 15.83 3.59
N ILE A 137 -15.02 14.62 3.69
CA ILE A 137 -16.44 14.33 3.43
C ILE A 137 -17.16 14.37 4.77
N VAL A 138 -17.91 15.44 5.01
CA VAL A 138 -18.74 15.57 6.21
C VAL A 138 -20.11 14.98 5.93
N ALA A 139 -20.49 13.96 6.68
CA ALA A 139 -21.73 13.22 6.49
C ALA A 139 -22.27 12.72 7.83
N GLN A 140 -23.58 12.83 8.05
CA GLN A 140 -24.23 12.21 9.21
C GLN A 140 -24.32 10.68 9.02
N PRO A 141 -24.51 9.90 10.09
CA PRO A 141 -24.74 8.47 9.97
C PRO A 141 -25.88 8.16 8.99
N LYS A 142 -25.71 7.10 8.18
CA LYS A 142 -26.70 6.61 7.20
C LYS A 142 -27.06 7.57 6.05
N THR A 143 -26.20 8.54 5.72
CA THR A 143 -26.42 9.48 4.61
C THR A 143 -25.71 9.10 3.30
N GLY A 144 -25.17 7.87 3.21
CA GLY A 144 -24.53 7.38 1.99
C GLY A 144 -23.04 7.74 1.83
N LYS A 145 -22.34 8.11 2.92
CA LYS A 145 -20.87 8.33 2.94
C LYS A 145 -20.11 7.22 2.20
N THR A 146 -20.42 5.97 2.57
CA THR A 146 -19.75 4.78 2.03
C THR A 146 -20.02 4.61 0.53
N ILE A 147 -21.25 4.86 0.08
CA ILE A 147 -21.63 4.77 -1.33
C ILE A 147 -20.88 5.82 -2.14
N LEU A 148 -20.91 7.08 -1.70
CA LEU A 148 -20.20 8.17 -2.37
C LEU A 148 -18.70 7.89 -2.46
N MET A 149 -18.10 7.38 -1.38
CA MET A 149 -16.69 7.06 -1.33
C MET A 149 -16.31 5.93 -2.31
N LYS A 150 -17.13 4.87 -2.42
CA LYS A 150 -16.95 3.81 -3.41
C LYS A 150 -17.03 4.32 -4.84
N GLU A 151 -18.01 5.18 -5.12
CA GLU A 151 -18.19 5.74 -6.46
C GLU A 151 -17.01 6.64 -6.86
N ILE A 152 -16.51 7.47 -5.95
CA ILE A 152 -15.30 8.28 -6.17
C ILE A 152 -14.08 7.37 -6.40
N ALA A 153 -13.88 6.35 -5.57
CA ALA A 153 -12.76 5.42 -5.69
C ALA A 153 -12.78 4.69 -7.04
N ASN A 154 -13.92 4.11 -7.42
CA ASN A 154 -14.05 3.43 -8.72
C ASN A 154 -13.89 4.39 -9.91
N ALA A 155 -14.36 5.63 -9.79
CA ALA A 155 -14.15 6.66 -10.80
C ALA A 155 -12.67 7.00 -10.98
N ILE A 156 -11.93 7.17 -9.88
CA ILE A 156 -10.48 7.45 -9.93
C ILE A 156 -9.75 6.24 -10.54
N ALA A 157 -10.04 5.01 -10.08
CA ALA A 157 -9.39 3.79 -10.58
C ALA A 157 -9.62 3.59 -12.08
N ALA A 158 -10.82 3.89 -12.58
CA ALA A 158 -11.16 3.73 -13.99
C ALA A 158 -10.56 4.81 -14.91
N ASN A 159 -10.36 6.03 -14.40
CA ASN A 159 -9.95 7.17 -15.21
C ASN A 159 -8.49 7.59 -15.01
N ASN A 160 -7.88 7.17 -13.91
CA ASN A 160 -6.50 7.49 -13.54
C ASN A 160 -5.80 6.19 -13.07
N PRO A 161 -5.64 5.19 -13.96
CA PRO A 161 -5.07 3.90 -13.60
C PRO A 161 -3.60 3.97 -13.17
N GLU A 162 -2.93 5.11 -13.43
CA GLU A 162 -1.59 5.39 -12.92
C GLU A 162 -1.56 5.76 -11.43
N ALA A 163 -2.72 6.07 -10.83
CA ALA A 163 -2.81 6.40 -9.42
C ALA A 163 -2.82 5.12 -8.58
N TYR A 164 -1.89 5.03 -7.62
CA TYR A 164 -1.94 4.02 -6.59
C TYR A 164 -3.00 4.38 -5.55
N MET A 165 -3.99 3.51 -5.34
CA MET A 165 -5.12 3.79 -4.47
C MET A 165 -5.11 2.90 -3.25
N ILE A 166 -5.11 3.54 -2.09
CA ILE A 166 -5.19 2.90 -0.78
C ILE A 166 -6.49 3.35 -0.12
N MET A 167 -7.26 2.38 0.35
CA MET A 167 -8.49 2.57 1.12
C MET A 167 -8.24 2.07 2.53
N LEU A 168 -7.96 3.00 3.44
CA LEU A 168 -7.70 2.70 4.86
C LEU A 168 -9.01 2.81 5.66
N LEU A 169 -9.44 1.70 6.26
CA LEU A 169 -10.63 1.60 7.09
C LEU A 169 -10.20 1.41 8.54
N ILE A 170 -10.61 2.31 9.43
CA ILE A 170 -10.25 2.29 10.85
C ILE A 170 -11.53 2.24 11.66
N ASP A 171 -11.58 1.34 12.65
CA ASP A 171 -12.69 1.21 13.60
C ASP A 171 -14.04 0.95 12.88
N GLU A 172 -13.95 0.28 11.72
CA GLU A 172 -15.10 -0.01 10.86
C GLU A 172 -15.55 -1.46 11.02
N ARG A 173 -16.83 -1.72 10.71
CA ARG A 173 -17.38 -3.06 10.91
C ARG A 173 -16.85 -4.09 9.89
N PRO A 174 -16.62 -5.35 10.29
CA PRO A 174 -16.12 -6.39 9.39
C PRO A 174 -16.94 -6.57 8.10
N GLU A 175 -18.28 -6.45 8.19
CA GLU A 175 -19.16 -6.52 7.03
C GLU A 175 -18.99 -5.35 6.06
N GLU A 176 -18.72 -4.15 6.58
CA GLU A 176 -18.48 -2.95 5.77
C GLU A 176 -17.11 -2.99 5.10
N VAL A 177 -16.09 -3.52 5.81
CA VAL A 177 -14.75 -3.79 5.26
C VAL A 177 -14.84 -4.78 4.10
N THR A 178 -15.54 -5.90 4.30
CA THR A 178 -15.70 -6.93 3.28
C THR A 178 -16.43 -6.40 2.05
N ASP A 179 -17.47 -5.61 2.26
CA ASP A 179 -18.23 -4.94 1.20
C ASP A 179 -17.36 -3.94 0.42
N MET A 180 -16.49 -3.18 1.09
CA MET A 180 -15.53 -2.29 0.42
C MET A 180 -14.51 -3.05 -0.41
N ALA A 181 -13.89 -4.10 0.15
CA ALA A 181 -12.87 -4.91 -0.50
C ALA A 181 -13.37 -5.61 -1.77
N ARG A 182 -14.66 -5.97 -1.81
CA ARG A 182 -15.28 -6.58 -3.00
C ARG A 182 -15.79 -5.57 -4.04
N SER A 183 -16.00 -4.33 -3.63
CA SER A 183 -16.67 -3.30 -4.46
C SER A 183 -15.72 -2.31 -5.12
N VAL A 184 -14.49 -2.18 -4.61
CA VAL A 184 -13.55 -1.13 -5.04
C VAL A 184 -12.28 -1.76 -5.61
N ASN A 185 -11.83 -1.25 -6.76
CA ASN A 185 -10.54 -1.60 -7.33
C ASN A 185 -9.41 -0.76 -6.71
N ALA A 186 -9.06 -1.09 -5.47
CA ALA A 186 -8.01 -0.43 -4.69
C ALA A 186 -7.39 -1.42 -3.69
N GLU A 187 -6.22 -1.07 -3.14
CA GLU A 187 -5.70 -1.77 -1.97
C GLU A 187 -6.53 -1.38 -0.75
N VAL A 188 -7.25 -2.34 -0.17
CA VAL A 188 -8.08 -2.12 1.01
C VAL A 188 -7.35 -2.64 2.24
N ILE A 189 -7.06 -1.74 3.17
CA ILE A 189 -6.38 -2.03 4.44
C ILE A 189 -7.39 -1.70 5.54
N ALA A 190 -7.59 -2.61 6.49
CA ALA A 190 -8.52 -2.39 7.58
C ALA A 190 -7.93 -2.75 8.93
N SER A 191 -8.32 -1.98 9.95
CA SER A 191 -8.23 -2.40 11.35
C SER A 191 -9.61 -2.23 11.96
N THR A 192 -10.25 -3.37 12.22
CA THR A 192 -11.63 -3.45 12.72
C THR A 192 -11.69 -3.17 14.20
N PHE A 193 -12.85 -2.78 14.72
CA PHE A 193 -13.05 -2.53 16.17
C PHE A 193 -12.79 -3.75 17.08
N ASP A 194 -12.71 -4.95 16.50
CA ASP A 194 -12.34 -6.18 17.21
C ASP A 194 -10.82 -6.27 17.50
N GLU A 195 -10.01 -5.41 16.88
CA GLU A 195 -8.57 -5.33 17.11
C GLU A 195 -8.24 -4.28 18.20
N PRO A 196 -7.27 -4.57 19.11
CA PRO A 196 -6.94 -3.74 20.26
C PRO A 196 -6.19 -2.43 19.94
#